data_AF-A0A931Z5G6-F1
#
_entry.id   AF-A0A931Z5G6-F1
#
_cell.length_a   1.000
_cell.length_b   1.000
_cell.length_c   1.000
_cell.angle_alpha   90.00
_cell.angle_beta   90.00
_cell.angle_gamma   90.00
#
_symmetry.space_group_name_H-M   'P 1'
#
loop_
_entity.id
_entity.type
_entity.pdbx_description
1 polymer ?
#
loop_
_entity_poly.entity_id
_entity_poly.type
_entity_poly.pdbx_seq_one_letter_code
_entity_poly.pdbx_strand_id
1 'polypeptide(L)'
;MNSSYWFEVAVMGVLIAIGNILLGHFEEGKARWRRVAKVFIGCGIAVVISATAGRAWFFVFLGMLSVAVLVVHVWWLPRKGINGWTAEPRERYYALRGWSWPPKN
;
A
#
# COMPACT_ATOMS: atom_id res chain seq x y z
N MET A 1 -18.09 -18.66 17.74
CA MET A 1 -18.93 -17.49 17.39
C MET A 1 -18.51 -17.01 16.01
N ASN A 2 -19.39 -17.07 15.01
CA ASN A 2 -19.13 -16.51 13.68
C ASN A 2 -19.16 -14.97 13.76
N SER A 3 -18.03 -14.35 14.08
CA SER A 3 -17.90 -12.90 13.92
C SER A 3 -17.92 -12.57 12.43
N SER A 4 -18.79 -11.66 12.02
CA SER A 4 -18.77 -11.13 10.66
C SER A 4 -17.44 -10.42 10.35
N TYR A 5 -16.94 -10.58 9.13
CA TYR A 5 -15.64 -10.06 8.67
C TYR A 5 -15.70 -8.61 8.15
N TRP A 6 -16.81 -7.91 8.35
CA TRP A 6 -16.97 -6.52 7.94
C TRP A 6 -15.92 -5.60 8.59
N PHE A 7 -15.47 -5.93 9.80
CA PHE A 7 -14.48 -5.15 10.54
C PHE A 7 -13.13 -5.14 9.82
N GLU A 8 -12.63 -6.30 9.39
CA GLU A 8 -11.40 -6.45 8.60
C GLU A 8 -11.47 -5.63 7.31
N VAL A 9 -12.59 -5.73 6.60
CA VAL A 9 -12.84 -5.01 5.35
C VAL A 9 -12.86 -3.50 5.60
N ALA A 10 -13.54 -3.03 6.65
CA ALA A 10 -13.62 -1.62 7.00
C ALA A 10 -12.24 -1.05 7.36
N VAL A 11 -11.49 -1.72 8.23
CA VAL A 11 -10.14 -1.30 8.63
C VAL A 11 -9.21 -1.28 7.42
N MET A 12 -9.18 -2.34 6.62
CA MET A 12 -8.32 -2.41 5.44
C MET A 12 -8.70 -1.36 4.39
N GLY A 13 -10.00 -1.14 4.19
CA GLY A 13 -10.53 -0.11 3.29
C GLY A 13 -10.10 1.30 3.71
N VAL A 14 -10.22 1.65 4.99
CA VAL A 14 -9.78 2.95 5.53
C VAL A 14 -8.27 3.13 5.34
N LEU A 15 -7.46 2.13 5.65
CA LEU A 15 -6.00 2.21 5.49
C LEU A 15 -5.59 2.41 4.02
N ILE A 16 -6.22 1.68 3.10
CA ILE A 16 -5.97 1.86 1.66
C ILE A 16 -6.44 3.25 1.20
N ALA A 17 -7.58 3.75 1.67
CA ALA A 17 -8.07 5.08 1.34
C ALA A 17 -7.09 6.16 1.81
N ILE A 18 -6.63 6.10 3.06
CA ILE A 18 -5.61 7.01 3.60
C ILE A 18 -4.32 6.93 2.78
N GLY A 19 -3.84 5.72 2.48
CA GLY A 19 -2.65 5.52 1.66
C GLY A 19 -2.78 6.11 0.26
N ASN A 20 -3.95 6.00 -0.38
CA ASN A 20 -4.19 6.60 -1.69
C ASN A 20 -4.24 8.13 -1.64
N ILE A 21 -4.76 8.72 -0.55
CA ILE A 21 -4.80 10.18 -0.37
C ILE A 21 -3.40 10.72 -0.11
N LEU A 22 -2.66 10.11 0.82
CA LEU A 22 -1.36 10.63 1.27
C LEU A 22 -0.21 10.26 0.34
N LEU A 23 -0.26 9.08 -0.29
CA LEU A 23 0.84 8.48 -1.04
C LEU A 23 0.43 8.12 -2.48
N GLY A 24 -0.67 8.67 -2.99
CA GLY A 24 -1.20 8.38 -4.32
C GLY A 24 -0.23 8.72 -5.45
N HIS A 25 0.63 9.72 -5.25
CA HIS A 25 1.67 10.11 -6.21
C HIS A 25 2.72 9.02 -6.45
N PHE A 26 2.96 8.13 -5.48
CA PHE A 26 3.81 6.96 -5.69
C PHE A 26 3.21 5.96 -6.69
N GLU A 27 1.92 6.08 -7.03
CA GLU A 27 1.22 5.16 -7.92
C GLU A 27 0.89 5.75 -9.29
N GLU A 28 1.25 7.00 -9.58
CA GLU A 28 0.88 7.75 -10.80
C GLU A 28 0.98 6.93 -12.09
N GLY A 29 2.12 6.29 -12.36
CA GLY A 29 2.32 5.47 -13.56
C GLY A 29 1.71 4.06 -13.55
N LYS A 30 0.99 3.65 -12.48
CA LYS A 30 0.28 2.36 -12.45
C LYS A 30 -1.08 2.47 -13.15
N ALA A 31 -1.42 1.48 -13.97
CA ALA A 31 -2.76 1.34 -14.55
C ALA A 31 -3.85 1.36 -13.47
N ARG A 32 -4.93 2.11 -13.71
CA ARG A 32 -6.02 2.33 -12.73
C ARG A 32 -6.63 1.02 -12.22
N TRP A 33 -6.80 0.02 -13.10
CA TRP A 33 -7.34 -1.28 -12.73
C TRP A 33 -6.51 -2.02 -11.68
N ARG A 34 -5.17 -1.85 -11.68
CA ARG A 34 -4.29 -2.46 -10.66
C ARG A 34 -4.49 -1.82 -9.30
N ARG A 35 -4.83 -0.52 -9.25
CA ARG A 35 -5.15 0.18 -8.00
C ARG A 35 -6.47 -0.29 -7.42
N VAL A 36 -7.48 -0.52 -8.27
CA VAL A 36 -8.76 -1.12 -7.88
C VAL A 36 -8.57 -2.56 -7.40
N ALA A 37 -7.82 -3.38 -8.16
CA ALA A 37 -7.53 -4.77 -7.79
C ALA A 37 -6.85 -4.87 -6.41
N LYS A 38 -5.95 -3.94 -6.08
CA LYS A 38 -5.31 -3.90 -4.75
C LYS A 38 -6.34 -3.82 -3.61
N VAL A 39 -7.44 -3.09 -3.79
CA VAL A 39 -8.49 -2.98 -2.76
C VAL A 39 -9.12 -4.33 -2.49
N PHE A 40 -9.59 -5.01 -3.54
CA PHE A 40 -10.20 -6.33 -3.42
C PHE A 40 -9.23 -7.38 -2.89
N ILE A 41 -7.97 -7.36 -3.34
CA ILE A 41 -6.93 -8.27 -2.86
C ILE A 41 -6.64 -8.02 -1.39
N GLY A 42 -6.46 -6.76 -0.98
CA GLY A 42 -6.18 -6.40 0.41
C GLY A 42 -7.30 -6.84 1.36
N CYS A 43 -8.55 -6.54 1.01
CA CYS A 43 -9.71 -6.99 1.78
C CYS A 43 -9.86 -8.51 1.78
N GLY A 44 -9.68 -9.17 0.64
CA GLY A 44 -9.74 -10.62 0.53
C GLY A 44 -8.70 -11.32 1.41
N ILE A 45 -7.46 -10.85 1.41
CA ILE A 45 -6.38 -11.37 2.27
C ILE A 45 -6.74 -11.15 3.75
N ALA A 46 -7.22 -9.97 4.13
CA ALA A 46 -7.62 -9.68 5.50
C ALA A 46 -8.71 -10.65 6.00
N VAL A 47 -9.74 -10.89 5.17
CA VAL A 47 -10.81 -11.85 5.47
C VAL A 47 -10.24 -13.27 5.58
N VAL A 48 -9.40 -13.71 4.64
CA VAL A 48 -8.80 -15.05 4.66
C VAL A 48 -7.95 -15.29 5.90
N ILE A 49 -7.13 -14.32 6.31
CA ILE A 49 -6.32 -14.43 7.52
C ILE A 49 -7.22 -14.53 8.75
N SER A 50 -8.21 -13.65 8.88
CA SER A 50 -9.14 -13.72 10.01
C SER A 50 -9.97 -14.99 10.04
N ALA A 51 -10.35 -15.53 8.88
CA ALA A 51 -11.15 -16.76 8.77
C ALA A 51 -10.34 -18.02 9.09
N THR A 52 -9.04 -18.04 8.79
CA THR A 52 -8.19 -19.24 8.94
C THR A 52 -7.32 -19.23 10.19
N ALA A 53 -6.75 -18.08 10.55
CA ALA A 53 -5.85 -17.93 11.69
C ALA A 53 -6.47 -17.11 12.83
N GLY A 54 -7.57 -16.39 12.57
CA GLY A 54 -8.25 -15.55 13.56
C GLY A 54 -7.81 -14.08 13.52
N ARG A 55 -8.63 -13.22 14.12
CA ARG A 55 -8.47 -11.76 14.05
C ARG A 55 -7.15 -11.23 14.64
N ALA A 56 -6.56 -11.93 15.61
CA ALA A 56 -5.24 -11.56 16.14
C ALA A 56 -4.17 -11.56 15.03
N TRP A 57 -4.21 -12.53 14.12
CA TRP A 57 -3.27 -12.63 13.01
C TRP A 57 -3.51 -11.57 11.94
N PHE A 58 -4.75 -11.10 11.77
CA PHE A 58 -5.03 -9.93 10.95
C PHE A 58 -4.28 -8.68 11.46
N PHE A 59 -4.25 -8.45 12.77
CA PHE A 59 -3.48 -7.32 13.34
C PHE A 59 -1.96 -7.51 13.20
N VAL A 60 -1.46 -8.74 13.34
CA VAL A 60 -0.04 -9.04 13.06
C VAL A 60 0.29 -8.72 11.60
N PHE A 61 -0.58 -9.12 10.67
CA PHE A 61 -0.44 -8.81 9.24
C PHE A 61 -0.46 -7.30 8.97
N LEU A 62 -1.39 -6.55 9.59
CA LEU A 62 -1.39 -5.09 9.49
C LEU A 62 -0.11 -4.47 10.03
N GLY A 63 0.36 -4.91 11.19
CA GLY A 63 1.63 -4.45 11.77
C GLY A 63 2.81 -4.69 10.81
N MET A 64 2.86 -5.86 10.19
CA MET A 64 3.88 -6.19 9.19
C MET A 64 3.82 -5.25 7.97
N LEU A 65 2.62 -4.98 7.43
CA LEU A 65 2.46 -4.03 6.31
C LEU A 65 2.86 -2.61 6.70
N SER A 66 2.49 -2.16 7.91
CA SER A 66 2.88 -0.84 8.42
C SER A 66 4.40 -0.72 8.55
N VAL A 67 5.08 -1.75 9.09
CA VAL A 67 6.54 -1.79 9.14
C VAL A 67 7.13 -1.76 7.74
N ALA A 68 6.59 -2.51 6.79
CA ALA A 68 7.07 -2.49 5.40
C ALA A 68 6.96 -1.11 4.77
N VAL A 69 5.84 -0.40 4.98
CA VAL A 69 5.67 0.99 4.55
C VAL A 69 6.71 1.89 5.19
N LEU A 70 6.91 1.82 6.51
CA LEU A 70 7.92 2.63 7.19
C LEU A 70 9.34 2.34 6.68
N VAL A 71 9.71 1.08 6.49
CA VAL A 71 11.02 0.71 5.95
C VAL A 71 11.21 1.27 4.54
N VAL A 72 10.19 1.17 3.68
CA VAL A 72 10.25 1.70 2.32
C VAL A 72 10.41 3.22 2.33
N HIS A 73 9.57 3.93 3.08
CA HIS A 73 9.48 5.38 3.05
C HIS A 73 10.59 6.06 3.89
N VAL A 74 10.92 5.55 5.06
CA VAL A 74 11.89 6.20 5.97
C VAL A 74 13.33 5.81 5.67
N TRP A 75 13.56 4.64 5.06
CA TRP A 75 14.91 4.09 4.92
C TRP A 75 15.29 3.73 3.49
N TRP A 76 14.52 2.90 2.81
CA TRP A 76 14.92 2.37 1.50
C TRP A 76 14.91 3.44 0.41
N LEU A 77 13.83 4.23 0.30
CA LEU A 77 13.74 5.34 -0.66
C LEU A 77 14.81 6.42 -0.38
N PRO A 78 15.00 6.92 0.86
CA PRO A 78 16.07 7.86 1.16
C PRO A 78 17.47 7.34 0.81
N ARG A 79 17.74 6.04 1.01
CA ARG A 79 19.01 5.43 0.58
C ARG A 79 19.22 5.40 -0.93
N LYS A 80 18.14 5.53 -1.72
CA LYS A 80 18.21 5.72 -3.18
C LYS A 80 18.28 7.21 -3.58
N GLY A 81 18.38 8.11 -2.60
CA GLY A 81 18.33 9.55 -2.82
C GLY A 81 16.96 10.03 -3.29
N ILE A 82 15.89 9.35 -2.86
CA ILE A 82 14.50 9.70 -3.14
C ILE A 82 13.83 10.02 -1.81
N ASN A 83 13.17 11.17 -1.72
CA ASN A 83 12.38 11.56 -0.57
C ASN A 83 11.22 10.58 -0.38
N GLY A 84 11.18 9.94 0.78
CA GLY A 84 10.16 8.95 1.11
C GLY A 84 8.75 9.50 1.22
N TRP A 85 8.57 10.81 1.36
CA TRP A 85 7.25 11.43 1.43
C TRP A 85 6.82 12.00 0.08
N THR A 86 7.68 12.74 -0.63
CA THR A 86 7.32 13.47 -1.86
C THR A 86 7.67 12.75 -3.16
N ALA A 87 8.45 11.66 -3.09
CA ALA A 87 9.03 10.96 -4.23
C ALA A 87 10.02 11.80 -5.07
N GLU A 88 10.56 12.89 -4.52
CA GLU A 88 11.54 13.75 -5.19
C GLU A 88 12.99 13.29 -4.98
N PRO A 89 13.89 13.44 -5.97
CA PRO A 89 13.64 13.90 -7.33
C PRO A 89 12.81 12.90 -8.16
N ARG A 90 11.81 13.41 -8.91
CA ARG A 90 10.84 12.56 -9.62
C ARG A 90 11.50 11.73 -10.71
N GLU A 91 12.55 12.23 -11.35
CA GLU A 91 13.37 11.53 -12.34
C GLU A 91 13.87 10.18 -11.79
N ARG A 92 14.45 10.21 -10.58
CA ARG A 92 15.03 9.02 -9.93
C ARG A 92 13.95 8.05 -9.51
N TYR A 93 12.83 8.56 -9.01
CA TYR A 93 11.71 7.72 -8.63
C TYR A 93 11.10 7.01 -9.85
N TYR A 94 10.91 7.73 -10.96
CA TYR A 94 10.41 7.14 -12.20
C TYR A 94 11.38 6.10 -12.75
N ALA A 95 12.69 6.38 -12.74
CA ALA A 95 13.71 5.41 -13.12
C ALA A 95 13.67 4.15 -12.25
N LEU A 96 13.55 4.30 -10.91
CA LEU A 96 13.41 3.18 -9.98
C LEU A 96 12.17 2.32 -10.28
N ARG A 97 11.10 2.94 -10.79
CA ARG A 97 9.84 2.28 -11.15
C ARG A 97 9.80 1.75 -12.58
N GLY A 98 10.84 2.00 -13.38
CA GLY A 98 10.88 1.66 -14.81
C GLY A 98 9.88 2.47 -15.65
N TRP A 99 9.55 3.68 -15.22
CA TRP A 99 8.63 4.59 -15.91
C TRP A 99 9.39 5.65 -16.71
N SER A 100 8.75 6.18 -17.75
CA SER A 100 9.30 7.31 -18.53
C SER A 100 9.08 8.63 -17.80
N TRP A 101 10.13 9.45 -17.71
CA TRP A 101 10.07 10.83 -17.23
C TRP A 101 10.44 11.81 -18.36
N PRO A 102 9.67 12.91 -18.60
CA PRO A 102 8.41 13.25 -17.94
C PRO A 102 7.29 12.23 -18.26
N PRO A 103 6.20 12.19 -17.46
CA PRO A 103 5.08 11.28 -17.70
C PRO A 103 4.46 11.57 -19.07
N LYS A 104 4.08 10.53 -19.82
CA LYS A 104 3.27 10.72 -21.02
C LYS A 104 1.83 10.99 -20.59
N ASN A 105 1.30 12.15 -20.99
CA ASN A 105 -0.09 12.54 -20.73
C ASN A 105 -1.08 11.59 -21.43
#